data_AF-A0A6F9BFG2-F1
#
_entry.id   AF-A0A6F9BFG2-F1
#
_cell.length_a   1.000
_cell.length_b   1.000
_cell.length_c   1.000
_cell.angle_alpha   90.00
_cell.angle_beta   90.00
_cell.angle_gamma   90.00
#
_symmetry.space_group_name_H-M   'P 1'
#
loop_
_entity.id
_entity.type
_entity.pdbx_description
1 polymer ?
#
loop_
_entity_poly.entity_id
_entity_poly.type
_entity_poly.pdbx_seq_one_letter_code
_entity_poly.pdbx_strand_id
1 'polypeptide(L)'
;MIISGPWQREAWENWELVGLNQFICGMKAEETGQLNTDAFRVAVQSVGQVQCPLAVTELLKQRAVAVFGEPQGWTEAQVNSLGNIMAGLSLSEFPSLSPSALSFLSPTSIPLIPPDRLAALSTSQLKALGPDNAAMVTAAQMVVLGEAQRAALGNALGVAYDRAEPTTNPPSNLPQRSGASMLGTLGVEVFMQPFLFLLLGFVL
;
A
#
# COMPACT_ATOMS: atom_id res chain seq x y z
N MET A 1 32.10 4.41 39.94
CA MET A 1 32.00 5.87 39.73
C MET A 1 30.89 6.09 38.73
N ILE A 2 29.74 6.62 39.17
CA ILE A 2 28.53 6.74 38.34
C ILE A 2 28.54 8.13 37.70
N ILE A 3 28.43 8.22 36.37
CA ILE A 3 28.25 9.48 35.65
C ILE A 3 26.84 9.49 35.07
N SER A 4 25.90 10.01 35.86
CA SER A 4 24.51 10.19 35.46
C SER A 4 24.32 11.52 34.71
N GLY A 5 24.35 11.47 33.37
CA GLY A 5 24.11 12.62 32.49
C GLY A 5 22.77 12.52 31.75
N PRO A 6 22.03 13.63 31.50
CA PRO A 6 20.72 13.57 30.84
C PRO A 6 20.75 13.01 29.40
N TRP A 7 21.89 13.14 28.73
CA TRP A 7 22.10 12.86 27.30
C TRP A 7 22.27 11.38 26.93
N GLN A 8 22.22 10.46 27.90
CA GLN A 8 22.43 9.05 27.58
C GLN A 8 21.19 8.37 26.96
N ARG A 9 19.97 8.60 27.48
CA ARG A 9 18.80 7.78 27.07
C ARG A 9 18.49 7.80 25.57
N GLU A 10 18.70 8.93 24.89
CA GLU A 10 18.44 9.07 23.45
C GLU A 10 19.54 8.45 22.56
N ALA A 11 20.73 8.19 23.10
CA ALA A 11 21.85 7.64 22.35
C ALA A 11 21.89 6.10 22.33
N TRP A 12 21.26 5.42 23.29
CA TRP A 12 21.34 3.95 23.39
C TRP A 12 20.32 3.21 22.51
N GLU A 13 19.18 3.81 22.20
CA GLU A 13 18.09 3.12 21.50
C GLU A 13 18.39 2.82 20.01
N ASN A 14 19.24 3.62 19.36
CA ASN A 14 19.42 3.54 17.90
C ASN A 14 20.51 2.55 17.44
N TRP A 15 21.57 2.32 18.25
CA TRP A 15 22.65 1.41 17.86
C TRP A 15 22.34 -0.06 18.21
N GLU A 16 21.58 -0.32 19.29
CA GLU A 16 21.11 -1.66 19.63
C GLU A 16 20.15 -2.21 18.56
N LEU A 17 19.27 -1.36 18.01
CA LEU A 17 18.39 -1.74 16.90
C LEU A 17 19.17 -2.08 15.62
N VAL A 18 20.20 -1.29 15.26
CA VAL A 18 21.06 -1.61 14.10
C VAL A 18 21.83 -2.92 14.31
N GLY A 19 22.39 -3.13 15.51
CA GLY A 19 23.07 -4.37 15.88
C GLY A 19 22.13 -5.59 15.84
N LEU A 20 20.91 -5.44 16.36
CA LEU A 20 19.87 -6.47 16.34
C LEU A 20 19.43 -6.79 14.90
N ASN A 21 19.25 -5.78 14.05
CA ASN A 21 18.89 -5.97 12.63
C ASN A 21 20.00 -6.73 11.88
N GLN A 22 21.26 -6.34 12.08
CA GLN A 22 22.41 -7.02 11.47
C GLN A 22 22.57 -8.46 12.00
N PHE A 23 22.31 -8.70 13.29
CA PHE A 23 22.29 -10.04 13.87
C PHE A 23 21.18 -10.89 13.26
N ILE A 24 19.92 -10.40 13.22
CA ILE A 24 18.78 -11.13 12.67
C ILE A 24 19.02 -11.50 11.20
N CYS A 25 19.50 -10.56 10.38
CA CYS A 25 19.79 -10.80 8.97
C CYS A 25 21.09 -11.60 8.72
N GLY A 26 21.90 -11.83 9.76
CA GLY A 26 23.09 -12.68 9.72
C GLY A 26 22.88 -14.11 10.23
N MET A 27 21.73 -14.41 10.86
CA MET A 27 21.38 -15.76 11.33
C MET A 27 21.32 -16.75 10.17
N LYS A 28 21.84 -17.97 10.39
CA LYS A 28 21.80 -19.04 9.39
C LYS A 28 20.55 -19.92 9.56
N ALA A 29 20.26 -20.73 8.54
CA ALA A 29 19.09 -21.61 8.51
C ALA A 29 19.01 -22.51 9.75
N GLU A 30 20.16 -23.02 10.22
CA GLU A 30 20.29 -23.92 11.36
C GLU A 30 19.89 -23.28 12.70
N GLU A 31 19.97 -21.95 12.82
CA GLU A 31 19.68 -21.19 14.04
C GLU A 31 18.20 -20.77 14.10
N THR A 32 17.56 -20.51 12.95
CA THR A 32 16.16 -20.05 12.90
C THR A 32 15.13 -21.08 13.41
N GLY A 33 15.44 -22.37 13.30
CA GLY A 33 14.66 -23.44 13.94
C GLY A 33 14.70 -23.39 15.48
N GLN A 34 15.76 -22.82 16.06
CA GLN A 34 15.99 -22.74 17.51
C GLN A 34 15.53 -21.42 18.15
N LEU A 35 15.06 -20.45 17.36
CA LEU A 35 14.37 -19.27 17.88
C LEU A 35 13.27 -19.74 18.87
N ASN A 36 13.05 -19.00 19.95
CA ASN A 36 11.97 -19.33 20.88
C ASN A 36 10.63 -18.83 20.30
N THR A 37 9.57 -19.65 20.28
CA THR A 37 8.24 -19.28 19.73
C THR A 37 7.63 -18.08 20.45
N ASP A 38 7.79 -18.01 21.77
CA ASP A 38 7.17 -16.99 22.60
C ASP A 38 7.96 -15.68 22.53
N ALA A 39 9.30 -15.78 22.50
CA ALA A 39 10.18 -14.66 22.22
C ALA A 39 9.91 -14.06 20.83
N PHE A 40 9.75 -14.90 19.80
CA PHE A 40 9.37 -14.45 18.46
C PHE A 40 7.98 -13.80 18.47
N ARG A 41 7.01 -14.37 19.20
CA ARG A 41 5.65 -13.79 19.29
C ARG A 41 5.65 -12.38 19.87
N VAL A 42 6.46 -12.10 20.90
CA VAL A 42 6.55 -10.75 21.49
C VAL A 42 7.43 -9.79 20.69
N ALA A 43 8.45 -10.30 19.98
CA ALA A 43 9.36 -9.49 19.18
C ALA A 43 8.92 -9.29 17.72
N VAL A 44 7.83 -9.94 17.28
CA VAL A 44 7.44 -10.02 15.85
C VAL A 44 7.36 -8.65 15.18
N GLN A 45 6.89 -7.62 15.87
CA GLN A 45 6.77 -6.27 15.32
C GLN A 45 8.14 -5.64 15.01
N SER A 46 9.14 -5.83 15.89
CA SER A 46 10.51 -5.35 15.66
C SER A 46 11.20 -6.17 14.58
N VAL A 47 11.02 -7.50 14.58
CA VAL A 47 11.55 -8.39 13.54
C VAL A 47 10.88 -8.09 12.19
N GLY A 48 9.61 -7.73 12.16
CA GLY A 48 8.87 -7.35 10.95
C GLY A 48 9.36 -6.06 10.30
N GLN A 49 10.13 -5.23 10.99
CA GLN A 49 10.70 -4.00 10.45
C GLN A 49 12.04 -4.22 9.73
N VAL A 50 12.72 -5.36 9.93
CA VAL A 50 14.05 -5.58 9.36
C VAL A 50 13.98 -5.88 7.85
N GLN A 51 14.97 -5.41 7.09
CA GLN A 51 15.08 -5.68 5.66
C GLN A 51 16.20 -6.70 5.41
N CYS A 52 15.88 -7.98 5.63
CA CYS A 52 16.83 -9.06 5.37
C CYS A 52 16.81 -9.54 3.90
N PRO A 53 17.88 -10.22 3.43
CA PRO A 53 17.85 -10.97 2.18
C PRO A 53 16.70 -11.98 2.17
N LEU A 54 16.09 -12.21 0.99
CA LEU A 54 14.90 -13.05 0.83
C LEU A 54 15.00 -14.42 1.53
N ALA A 55 16.16 -15.09 1.44
CA ALA A 55 16.40 -16.38 2.08
C ALA A 55 16.23 -16.34 3.62
N VAL A 56 16.60 -15.24 4.28
CA VAL A 56 16.39 -15.07 5.73
C VAL A 56 14.93 -14.71 6.01
N THR A 57 14.32 -13.86 5.18
CA THR A 57 12.90 -13.51 5.29
C THR A 57 11.98 -14.74 5.17
N GLU A 58 12.34 -15.72 4.34
CA GLU A 58 11.65 -17.01 4.24
C GLU A 58 11.76 -17.87 5.51
N LEU A 59 12.91 -17.86 6.18
CA LEU A 59 13.11 -18.54 7.47
C LEU A 59 12.31 -17.84 8.59
N LEU A 60 12.30 -16.50 8.62
CA LEU A 60 11.45 -15.72 9.53
C LEU A 60 9.96 -15.98 9.27
N LYS A 61 9.56 -16.19 8.00
CA LYS A 61 8.20 -16.62 7.63
C LYS A 61 7.89 -18.02 8.13
N GLN A 62 8.79 -18.99 8.00
CA GLN A 62 8.61 -20.33 8.60
C GLN A 62 8.40 -20.22 10.11
N ARG A 63 9.11 -19.30 10.79
CA ARG A 63 8.89 -19.01 12.21
C ARG A 63 7.53 -18.41 12.51
N ALA A 64 7.07 -17.47 11.68
CA ALA A 64 5.72 -16.91 11.78
C ALA A 64 4.64 -18.00 11.66
N VAL A 65 4.76 -18.93 10.70
CA VAL A 65 3.82 -20.05 10.55
C VAL A 65 3.81 -20.95 11.79
N ALA A 66 4.98 -21.25 12.37
CA ALA A 66 5.07 -22.02 13.62
C ALA A 66 4.48 -21.32 14.86
N VAL A 67 4.31 -19.99 14.83
CA VAL A 67 3.82 -19.17 15.96
C VAL A 67 2.36 -18.77 15.82
N PHE A 68 1.88 -18.56 14.58
CA PHE A 68 0.56 -18.00 14.25
C PHE A 68 -0.33 -18.91 13.38
N GLY A 69 0.19 -20.05 12.92
CA GLY A 69 -0.50 -20.96 11.99
C GLY A 69 -0.33 -20.58 10.53
N GLU A 70 -1.07 -21.26 9.64
CA GLU A 70 -0.97 -21.06 8.19
C GLU A 70 -1.43 -19.65 7.73
N PRO A 71 -0.83 -19.08 6.66
CA PRO A 71 -1.10 -17.71 6.22
C PRO A 71 -2.58 -17.39 5.92
N GLN A 72 -3.34 -18.37 5.44
CA GLN A 72 -4.79 -18.28 5.22
C GLN A 72 -5.61 -17.93 6.48
N GLY A 73 -5.05 -18.17 7.67
CA GLY A 73 -5.67 -17.85 8.96
C GLY A 73 -5.15 -16.56 9.61
N TRP A 74 -4.20 -15.86 8.99
CA TRP A 74 -3.62 -14.65 9.57
C TRP A 74 -4.61 -13.48 9.55
N THR A 75 -4.73 -12.83 10.69
CA THR A 75 -5.55 -11.62 10.87
C THR A 75 -4.85 -10.38 10.33
N GLU A 76 -5.63 -9.34 10.07
CA GLU A 76 -5.15 -8.00 9.65
C GLU A 76 -4.06 -7.46 10.59
N ALA A 77 -4.23 -7.62 11.91
CA ALA A 77 -3.25 -7.23 12.92
C ALA A 77 -1.96 -8.07 12.87
N GLN A 78 -2.05 -9.39 12.59
CA GLN A 78 -0.89 -10.25 12.42
C GLN A 78 -0.11 -9.89 11.14
N VAL A 79 -0.80 -9.68 10.02
CA VAL A 79 -0.18 -9.27 8.76
C VAL A 79 0.53 -7.91 8.90
N ASN A 80 -0.07 -6.97 9.62
CA ASN A 80 0.58 -5.69 9.93
C ASN A 80 1.82 -5.87 10.82
N SER A 81 1.72 -6.69 11.88
CA SER A 81 2.84 -6.95 12.79
C SER A 81 4.00 -7.71 12.14
N LEU A 82 3.72 -8.55 11.14
CA LEU A 82 4.74 -9.31 10.41
C LEU A 82 5.54 -8.45 9.43
N GLY A 83 4.98 -7.34 8.94
CA GLY A 83 5.71 -6.36 8.12
C GLY A 83 6.47 -6.99 6.95
N ASN A 84 7.77 -6.77 6.87
CA ASN A 84 8.65 -7.25 5.80
C ASN A 84 8.74 -8.80 5.75
N ILE A 85 8.43 -9.52 6.83
CA ILE A 85 8.37 -11.00 6.84
C ILE A 85 7.36 -11.52 5.81
N MET A 86 6.32 -10.74 5.51
CA MET A 86 5.31 -11.07 4.50
C MET A 86 5.91 -11.30 3.10
N ALA A 87 7.03 -10.67 2.75
CA ALA A 87 7.73 -10.93 1.49
C ALA A 87 8.33 -12.34 1.39
N GLY A 88 8.53 -13.02 2.53
CA GLY A 88 8.99 -14.40 2.63
C GLY A 88 7.90 -15.46 2.40
N LEU A 89 6.63 -15.07 2.20
CA LEU A 89 5.59 -16.01 1.75
C LEU A 89 5.93 -16.53 0.36
N SER A 90 5.68 -17.81 0.09
CA SER A 90 5.91 -18.45 -1.20
C SER A 90 4.82 -18.15 -2.24
N LEU A 91 5.05 -18.58 -3.48
CA LEU A 91 4.15 -18.43 -4.62
C LEU A 91 2.73 -19.00 -4.37
N SER A 92 2.62 -20.07 -3.57
CA SER A 92 1.34 -20.70 -3.21
C SER A 92 0.71 -20.14 -1.93
N GLU A 93 1.53 -19.56 -1.03
CA GLU A 93 1.04 -18.97 0.23
C GLU A 93 0.48 -17.56 0.02
N PHE A 94 1.09 -16.74 -0.85
CA PHE A 94 0.60 -15.39 -1.14
C PHE A 94 -0.87 -15.34 -1.58
N PRO A 95 -1.31 -16.18 -2.55
CA PRO A 95 -2.71 -16.24 -2.97
C PRO A 95 -3.66 -16.80 -1.91
N SER A 96 -3.15 -17.44 -0.84
CA SER A 96 -3.98 -17.97 0.26
C SER A 96 -4.41 -16.89 1.26
N LEU A 97 -3.77 -15.71 1.25
CA LEU A 97 -4.15 -14.59 2.10
C LEU A 97 -5.55 -14.08 1.78
N SER A 98 -6.32 -13.78 2.82
CA SER A 98 -7.62 -13.12 2.67
C SER A 98 -7.43 -11.74 2.01
N PRO A 99 -8.33 -11.32 1.11
CA PRO A 99 -8.22 -10.00 0.49
C PRO A 99 -8.25 -8.84 1.49
N SER A 100 -8.97 -8.97 2.63
CA SER A 100 -9.02 -7.90 3.64
C SER A 100 -7.69 -7.69 4.37
N ALA A 101 -6.84 -8.73 4.49
CA ALA A 101 -5.54 -8.59 5.10
C ALA A 101 -4.51 -7.86 4.23
N LEU A 102 -4.73 -7.76 2.91
CA LEU A 102 -3.75 -7.18 1.98
C LEU A 102 -3.59 -5.66 2.12
N SER A 103 -4.62 -4.94 2.56
CA SER A 103 -4.49 -3.52 2.91
C SER A 103 -3.69 -3.25 4.19
N PHE A 104 -3.42 -4.29 4.98
CA PHE A 104 -2.66 -4.20 6.24
C PHE A 104 -1.20 -4.62 6.12
N LEU A 105 -0.77 -5.09 4.93
CA LEU A 105 0.65 -5.21 4.59
C LEU A 105 1.34 -3.87 4.85
N SER A 106 2.55 -3.88 5.42
CA SER A 106 3.35 -2.67 5.50
C SER A 106 3.75 -2.23 4.08
N PRO A 107 3.64 -0.93 3.73
CA PRO A 107 4.12 -0.41 2.45
C PRO A 107 5.61 -0.72 2.20
N THR A 108 6.42 -0.84 3.26
CA THR A 108 7.84 -1.24 3.18
C THR A 108 8.05 -2.67 2.70
N SER A 109 7.06 -3.54 2.88
CA SER A 109 7.11 -4.95 2.44
C SER A 109 6.96 -5.06 0.94
N ILE A 110 6.16 -4.18 0.31
CA ILE A 110 5.75 -4.32 -1.10
C ILE A 110 6.96 -4.37 -2.04
N PRO A 111 7.98 -3.47 -1.96
CA PRO A 111 9.16 -3.55 -2.84
C PRO A 111 10.04 -4.79 -2.60
N LEU A 112 9.88 -5.48 -1.46
CA LEU A 112 10.63 -6.68 -1.11
C LEU A 112 9.97 -7.96 -1.64
N ILE A 113 8.70 -7.92 -2.04
CA ILE A 113 7.97 -9.07 -2.60
C ILE A 113 8.57 -9.42 -3.98
N PRO A 114 9.05 -10.66 -4.20
CA PRO A 114 9.51 -11.09 -5.50
C PRO A 114 8.46 -10.90 -6.61
N PRO A 115 8.82 -10.42 -7.82
CA PRO A 115 7.86 -10.11 -8.88
C PRO A 115 6.90 -11.25 -9.23
N ASP A 116 7.38 -12.48 -9.30
CA ASP A 116 6.60 -13.70 -9.55
C ASP A 116 5.52 -13.93 -8.49
N ARG A 117 5.81 -13.60 -7.22
CA ARG A 117 4.87 -13.75 -6.10
C ARG A 117 3.78 -12.69 -6.12
N LEU A 118 4.11 -11.45 -6.49
CA LEU A 118 3.09 -10.43 -6.74
C LEU A 118 2.22 -10.81 -7.95
N ALA A 119 2.82 -11.40 -8.99
CA ALA A 119 2.10 -11.88 -10.18
C ALA A 119 1.21 -13.10 -9.93
N ALA A 120 1.39 -13.84 -8.82
CA ALA A 120 0.48 -14.90 -8.40
C ALA A 120 -0.83 -14.37 -7.78
N LEU A 121 -0.89 -13.09 -7.38
CA LEU A 121 -2.10 -12.52 -6.79
C LEU A 121 -3.22 -12.35 -7.81
N SER A 122 -4.44 -12.70 -7.40
CA SER A 122 -5.64 -12.46 -8.19
C SER A 122 -5.93 -10.96 -8.36
N THR A 123 -6.74 -10.60 -9.36
CA THR A 123 -7.14 -9.20 -9.58
C THR A 123 -7.95 -8.61 -8.42
N SER A 124 -8.72 -9.42 -7.69
CA SER A 124 -9.41 -8.99 -6.47
C SER A 124 -8.42 -8.73 -5.32
N GLN A 125 -7.40 -9.56 -5.17
CA GLN A 125 -6.33 -9.36 -4.18
C GLN A 125 -5.49 -8.12 -4.48
N LEU A 126 -5.08 -7.90 -5.74
CA LEU A 126 -4.36 -6.69 -6.15
C LEU A 126 -5.19 -5.42 -5.95
N LYS A 127 -6.51 -5.47 -6.21
CA LYS A 127 -7.42 -4.35 -5.90
C LYS A 127 -7.51 -4.08 -4.39
N ALA A 128 -7.40 -5.12 -3.57
CA ALA A 128 -7.53 -5.05 -2.11
C ALA A 128 -6.24 -4.62 -1.39
N LEU A 129 -5.11 -4.43 -2.08
CA LEU A 129 -3.90 -3.82 -1.52
C LEU A 129 -4.16 -2.40 -0.96
N GLY A 130 -5.13 -1.67 -1.55
CA GLY A 130 -5.36 -0.26 -1.22
C GLY A 130 -4.29 0.68 -1.81
N PRO A 131 -4.49 2.00 -1.68
CA PRO A 131 -3.69 3.00 -2.40
C PRO A 131 -2.22 3.02 -1.96
N ASP A 132 -1.96 2.98 -0.65
CA ASP A 132 -0.60 3.13 -0.11
C ASP A 132 0.32 1.97 -0.51
N ASN A 133 -0.20 0.74 -0.45
CA ASN A 133 0.55 -0.46 -0.88
C ASN A 133 0.66 -0.55 -2.40
N ALA A 134 -0.40 -0.19 -3.14
CA ALA A 134 -0.34 -0.14 -4.61
C ALA A 134 0.67 0.90 -5.12
N ALA A 135 0.84 2.02 -4.41
CA ALA A 135 1.85 3.05 -4.72
C ALA A 135 3.30 2.59 -4.51
N MET A 136 3.52 1.53 -3.71
CA MET A 136 4.84 0.92 -3.49
C MET A 136 5.17 -0.23 -4.44
N VAL A 137 4.28 -0.57 -5.39
CA VAL A 137 4.59 -1.58 -6.42
C VAL A 137 5.65 -1.02 -7.38
N THR A 138 6.76 -1.73 -7.47
CA THR A 138 7.94 -1.32 -8.26
C THR A 138 7.77 -1.56 -9.76
N ALA A 139 8.56 -0.88 -10.58
CA ALA A 139 8.60 -1.10 -12.03
C ALA A 139 8.93 -2.57 -12.40
N ALA A 140 9.83 -3.22 -11.66
CA ALA A 140 10.20 -4.63 -11.88
C ALA A 140 9.02 -5.58 -11.62
N GLN A 141 8.20 -5.29 -10.60
CA GLN A 141 6.95 -6.00 -10.34
C GLN A 141 5.90 -5.71 -11.42
N MET A 142 5.70 -4.46 -11.83
CA MET A 142 4.73 -4.09 -12.87
C MET A 142 4.97 -4.78 -14.22
N VAL A 143 6.22 -5.07 -14.59
CA VAL A 143 6.58 -5.71 -15.86
C VAL A 143 6.04 -7.13 -15.98
N VAL A 144 5.96 -7.89 -14.89
CA VAL A 144 5.52 -9.30 -14.91
C VAL A 144 4.01 -9.49 -14.77
N LEU A 145 3.25 -8.42 -14.49
CA LEU A 145 1.80 -8.49 -14.31
C LEU A 145 1.04 -8.56 -15.64
N GLY A 146 -0.03 -9.34 -15.69
CA GLY A 146 -1.00 -9.30 -16.79
C GLY A 146 -1.75 -7.96 -16.91
N GLU A 147 -2.40 -7.71 -18.04
CA GLU A 147 -3.17 -6.48 -18.28
C GLU A 147 -4.26 -6.27 -17.21
N ALA A 148 -5.05 -7.31 -16.92
CA ALA A 148 -6.10 -7.26 -15.91
C ALA A 148 -5.56 -7.01 -14.48
N GLN A 149 -4.35 -7.48 -14.17
CA GLN A 149 -3.66 -7.23 -12.90
C GLN A 149 -3.18 -5.79 -12.79
N ARG A 150 -2.64 -5.22 -13.88
CA ARG A 150 -2.26 -3.80 -13.94
C ARG A 150 -3.48 -2.88 -13.83
N ALA A 151 -4.59 -3.21 -14.49
CA ALA A 151 -5.85 -2.50 -14.31
C ALA A 151 -6.40 -2.60 -12.87
N ALA A 152 -6.25 -3.75 -12.21
CA ALA A 152 -6.63 -3.91 -10.81
C ALA A 152 -5.79 -3.04 -9.85
N LEU A 153 -4.47 -2.94 -10.07
CA LEU A 153 -3.61 -2.01 -9.33
C LEU A 153 -3.95 -0.54 -9.61
N GLY A 154 -4.31 -0.19 -10.84
CA GLY A 154 -4.83 1.15 -11.16
C GLY A 154 -6.05 1.50 -10.30
N ASN A 155 -7.02 0.57 -10.22
CA ASN A 155 -8.17 0.73 -9.34
C ASN A 155 -7.80 0.83 -7.85
N ALA A 156 -6.75 0.14 -7.38
CA ALA A 156 -6.28 0.23 -5.99
C ALA A 156 -5.65 1.61 -5.68
N LEU A 157 -4.93 2.19 -6.65
CA LEU A 157 -4.41 3.56 -6.60
C LEU A 157 -5.50 4.65 -6.68
N GLY A 158 -6.76 4.27 -6.90
CA GLY A 158 -7.84 5.22 -7.19
C GLY A 158 -7.76 5.86 -8.59
N VAL A 159 -6.86 5.41 -9.46
CA VAL A 159 -6.87 5.83 -10.86
C VAL A 159 -7.87 4.97 -11.63
N ALA A 160 -8.91 5.60 -12.17
CA ALA A 160 -9.76 4.95 -13.14
C ALA A 160 -8.87 4.58 -14.34
N TYR A 161 -8.70 3.28 -14.60
CA TYR A 161 -8.09 2.83 -15.85
C TYR A 161 -9.16 3.02 -16.94
N ASP A 162 -9.28 4.25 -17.45
CA ASP A 162 -10.02 4.52 -18.67
C ASP A 162 -9.39 3.65 -19.75
N ARG A 163 -10.12 2.61 -20.14
CA ARG A 163 -9.74 1.74 -21.23
C ARG A 163 -9.69 2.61 -22.47
N ALA A 164 -8.48 2.94 -22.91
CA ALA A 164 -8.25 3.46 -24.25
C ALA A 164 -8.65 2.35 -25.23
N GLU A 165 -9.92 2.31 -25.60
CA GLU A 165 -10.37 1.52 -26.73
C GLU A 165 -9.52 1.93 -27.95
N PRO A 166 -9.04 0.98 -28.76
CA PRO A 166 -8.46 1.30 -30.06
C PRO A 166 -9.56 1.94 -30.91
N THR A 167 -9.58 3.27 -31.01
CA THR A 167 -10.61 4.04 -31.70
C THR A 167 -10.46 3.96 -33.22
N THR A 168 -10.70 2.76 -33.76
CA THR A 168 -10.90 2.57 -35.21
C THR A 168 -12.30 3.03 -35.62
N ASN A 169 -12.59 4.32 -35.46
CA ASN A 169 -13.74 4.99 -36.05
C ASN A 169 -13.37 6.45 -36.39
N PRO A 170 -13.36 6.85 -37.69
CA PRO A 170 -13.07 8.23 -38.08
C PRO A 170 -14.23 9.18 -37.77
N PRO A 171 -13.99 10.49 -37.62
CA PRO A 171 -15.00 11.46 -37.22
C PRO A 171 -16.00 11.76 -38.35
N SER A 172 -17.26 11.37 -38.15
CA SER A 172 -18.39 11.73 -39.01
C SER A 172 -18.83 13.18 -38.77
N ASN A 173 -18.33 14.11 -39.58
CA ASN A 173 -18.85 15.48 -39.64
C ASN A 173 -20.22 15.51 -40.32
N LEU A 174 -21.26 16.02 -39.64
CA LEU A 174 -22.52 16.46 -40.24
C LEU A 174 -22.97 17.80 -39.63
N PRO A 175 -23.42 18.79 -40.44
CA PRO A 175 -23.77 20.12 -39.96
C PRO A 175 -25.22 20.19 -39.47
N GLN A 176 -25.44 20.64 -38.23
CA GLN A 176 -26.78 20.85 -37.67
C GLN A 176 -27.25 22.30 -37.92
N ARG A 177 -28.42 22.47 -38.55
CA ARG A 177 -28.97 23.78 -38.97
C ARG A 177 -30.30 24.06 -38.25
N SER A 178 -30.49 25.30 -37.80
CA SER A 178 -31.52 25.73 -36.83
C SER A 178 -32.99 25.73 -37.32
N GLY A 179 -33.93 25.71 -36.35
CA GLY A 179 -35.36 26.06 -36.53
C GLY A 179 -36.07 26.35 -35.18
N ALA A 180 -37.08 27.23 -35.14
CA ALA A 180 -37.77 27.77 -33.94
C ALA A 180 -39.27 28.06 -34.24
N SER A 181 -40.19 28.39 -33.31
CA SER A 181 -40.08 28.84 -31.90
C SER A 181 -40.89 27.96 -30.91
N MET A 182 -41.66 28.39 -29.88
CA MET A 182 -42.65 29.48 -29.70
C MET A 182 -42.78 29.97 -28.23
N LEU A 183 -43.61 30.99 -27.99
CA LEU A 183 -43.65 31.90 -26.84
C LEU A 183 -44.72 31.59 -25.74
N GLY A 184 -44.51 32.10 -24.52
CA GLY A 184 -45.54 32.43 -23.51
C GLY A 184 -45.14 32.16 -22.04
N THR A 185 -45.50 32.94 -21.02
CA THR A 185 -46.13 34.28 -20.90
C THR A 185 -45.87 34.90 -19.50
N LEU A 186 -45.42 36.17 -19.46
CA LEU A 186 -45.66 37.26 -18.45
C LEU A 186 -45.53 37.06 -16.91
N GLY A 187 -44.81 38.02 -16.27
CA GLY A 187 -44.93 38.45 -14.86
C GLY A 187 -43.96 37.77 -13.88
N VAL A 188 -43.23 38.45 -12.98
CA VAL A 188 -43.33 39.81 -12.42
C VAL A 188 -41.93 40.43 -12.23
N GLU A 189 -41.79 41.76 -12.35
CA GLU A 189 -40.51 42.48 -12.17
C GLU A 189 -40.13 42.71 -10.70
N VAL A 190 -38.83 42.61 -10.36
CA VAL A 190 -38.23 43.24 -9.17
C VAL A 190 -36.79 43.73 -9.44
N PHE A 191 -36.65 45.06 -9.52
CA PHE A 191 -35.50 45.89 -9.06
C PHE A 191 -34.07 45.72 -9.64
N MET A 192 -33.82 46.48 -10.71
CA MET A 192 -32.85 47.61 -10.77
C MET A 192 -31.49 47.56 -9.99
N GLN A 193 -30.42 47.31 -10.78
CA GLN A 193 -29.04 47.86 -10.69
C GLN A 193 -28.04 47.50 -9.55
N PRO A 194 -26.71 47.63 -9.81
CA PRO A 194 -25.68 46.88 -9.10
C PRO A 194 -24.86 47.69 -8.08
N PHE A 195 -24.26 47.00 -7.12
CA PHE A 195 -23.21 47.55 -6.26
C PHE A 195 -21.83 46.99 -6.62
N LEU A 196 -21.03 47.82 -7.28
CA LEU A 196 -19.58 47.69 -7.39
C LEU A 196 -18.99 49.07 -7.11
N PHE A 197 -18.46 49.27 -5.90
CA PHE A 197 -17.39 50.20 -5.46
C PHE A 197 -17.34 50.03 -3.91
N LEU A 198 -16.30 49.50 -3.23
CA LEU A 198 -14.85 49.72 -3.21
C LEU A 198 -14.43 50.74 -2.12
N LEU A 199 -13.74 50.21 -1.10
CA LEU A 199 -12.82 50.85 -0.12
C LEU A 199 -13.30 51.84 0.98
N LEU A 200 -12.58 51.69 2.12
CA LEU A 200 -12.11 52.70 3.10
C LEU A 200 -12.97 53.10 4.32
N GLY A 201 -12.25 53.28 5.45
CA GLY A 201 -12.71 53.70 6.79
C GLY A 201 -12.72 52.52 7.79
N PHE A 202 -11.75 52.31 8.69
CA PHE A 202 -10.70 53.14 9.30
C PHE A 202 -11.23 54.33 10.13
N VAL A 203 -10.95 54.28 11.44
CA VAL A 203 -11.18 55.29 12.50
C VAL A 203 -12.63 55.59 12.88
N LEU A 204 -13.06 55.03 14.02
CA LEU A 204 -13.20 55.82 15.26
C LEU A 204 -12.79 54.96 16.47
#